data_AF-A0A933ZG88-F1
#
_entry.id   AF-A0A933ZG88-F1
#
_cell.length_a   1.000
_cell.length_b   1.000
_cell.length_c   1.000
_cell.angle_alpha   90.00
_cell.angle_beta   90.00
_cell.angle_gamma   90.00
#
_symmetry.space_group_name_H-M   'P 1'
#
loop_
_entity.id
_entity.type
_entity.pdbx_description
1 polymer ?
#
loop_
_entity_poly.entity_id
_entity_poly.type
_entity_poly.pdbx_seq_one_letter_code
_entity_poly.pdbx_strand_id
1 'polypeptide(L)'
;MDLQTSLTNCGACSNACASTGACVAGKCDQCDGATPDNCNGICTALATDAVNCGTCGHACPASSTGCANGVCTCAAGQTFCTAQNACADLSTDMANCGTCGTTCPIGGACAGGQCSCPSGQTNCNGTCVDVTTSQTNCGTCGHACGTGATCQASLCVCNPGLVACATECADLSSDPKHCGACPTACAVGQNCVSGQCAPCGGGQVVCNNACTNTATDVDNCGQCGHQCGPNATCTSGQCTCAASLIYCGGTIGCVDTSSDTNNCGTCGHDCANGQICNSGQCVCAVPGETNCGGFVGCVNLASDPLHCGSCNGFNHVCGLGQVCTSGQCSCPPPDTSCGNACVDLQTEPQFCGTCNIHCALGDVCNAGVCQCPAGGTVCGQTCADTQHDPLRCGNCNTQCSATRFCDAGTCHCRPGFTLCGNTCVELQHNFTNCGACGTNCGNQGFQNPRCVDGACADTTCMAIGRTSCNGVCLTDAQLATDPMNCGQCGQVCASDELCVQGNCQQYFTAPGCNTCPCGACGVGTTCCSYPGQTFPVCVDGNTCP
;
A
#
# COMPACT_ATOMS: atom_id res chain seq x y z
N MET A 1 27.36 -17.72 21.31
CA MET A 1 25.91 -17.63 21.51
C MET A 1 25.30 -18.06 20.20
N ASP A 2 24.51 -19.14 20.19
CA ASP A 2 23.87 -19.61 18.95
C ASP A 2 22.65 -18.73 18.68
N LEU A 3 22.62 -18.04 17.55
CA LEU A 3 21.50 -17.17 17.16
C LEU A 3 20.55 -17.82 16.15
N GLN A 4 20.87 -19.02 15.66
CA GLN A 4 20.14 -19.66 14.56
C GLN A 4 19.13 -20.68 15.07
N THR A 5 19.42 -21.32 16.21
CA THR A 5 18.57 -22.38 16.77
C THR A 5 18.26 -22.23 18.25
N SER A 6 18.84 -21.23 18.92
CA SER A 6 18.62 -21.02 20.34
C SER A 6 17.23 -20.44 20.62
N LEU A 7 16.41 -21.15 21.38
CA LEU A 7 15.12 -20.67 21.86
C LEU A 7 15.19 -19.46 22.79
N THR A 8 16.37 -19.09 23.30
CA THR A 8 16.54 -17.94 24.20
C THR A 8 17.32 -16.79 23.56
N ASN A 9 17.86 -16.97 22.35
CA ASN A 9 18.65 -15.97 21.64
C ASN A 9 18.37 -16.00 20.13
N CYS A 10 17.11 -16.19 19.73
CA CYS A 10 16.78 -16.43 18.34
C CYS A 10 16.92 -15.15 17.49
N GLY A 11 17.86 -15.09 16.55
CA GLY A 11 18.12 -13.91 15.71
C GLY A 11 18.77 -12.73 16.44
N ALA A 12 18.53 -12.56 17.74
CA ALA A 12 19.11 -11.55 18.60
C ALA A 12 19.28 -12.06 20.04
N CYS A 13 20.22 -11.47 20.78
CA CYS A 13 20.45 -11.81 22.19
C CYS A 13 19.18 -11.58 23.01
N SER A 14 18.83 -12.55 23.88
CA SER A 14 17.63 -12.52 24.73
C SER A 14 16.28 -12.46 23.99
N ASN A 15 16.26 -12.70 22.67
CA ASN A 15 15.01 -12.92 21.95
C ASN A 15 14.54 -14.36 22.19
N ALA A 16 13.65 -14.53 23.16
CA ALA A 16 13.14 -15.84 23.58
C ALA A 16 11.87 -16.22 22.81
N CYS A 17 11.88 -17.42 22.22
CA CYS A 17 10.69 -18.04 21.65
C CYS A 17 9.93 -18.81 22.75
N ALA A 18 8.66 -19.09 22.52
CA ALA A 18 7.88 -19.95 23.41
C ALA A 18 8.57 -21.32 23.58
N SER A 19 8.46 -21.93 24.77
CA SER A 19 8.98 -23.29 25.00
C SER A 19 8.34 -24.37 24.11
N THR A 20 7.19 -24.06 23.52
CA THR A 20 6.46 -24.88 22.55
C THR A 20 6.74 -24.47 21.09
N GLY A 21 7.49 -23.39 20.85
CA GLY A 21 7.91 -22.92 19.53
C GLY A 21 9.32 -23.38 19.14
N ALA A 22 9.76 -22.97 17.96
CA ALA A 22 11.08 -23.21 17.40
C ALA A 22 11.77 -21.89 17.02
N CYS A 23 13.10 -21.88 17.19
CA CYS A 23 13.97 -20.90 16.55
C CYS A 23 14.53 -21.51 15.27
N VAL A 24 14.13 -20.99 14.11
CA VAL A 24 14.58 -21.49 12.81
C VAL A 24 15.18 -20.35 12.01
N ALA A 25 16.45 -20.49 11.63
CA ALA A 25 17.21 -19.47 10.91
C ALA A 25 17.19 -18.09 11.61
N GLY A 26 17.18 -18.09 12.95
CA GLY A 26 17.10 -16.88 13.76
C GLY A 26 15.73 -16.19 13.81
N LYS A 27 14.64 -16.90 13.50
CA LYS A 27 13.27 -16.41 13.67
C LYS A 27 12.46 -17.31 14.58
N CYS A 28 11.72 -16.71 15.52
CA CYS A 28 10.73 -17.41 16.33
C CYS A 28 9.42 -17.60 15.55
N ASP A 29 8.88 -18.80 15.57
CA ASP A 29 7.52 -19.11 15.08
C ASP A 29 6.44 -18.71 16.10
N GLN A 30 6.72 -18.84 17.40
CA GLN A 30 5.87 -18.47 18.51
C GLN A 30 6.67 -17.77 19.60
N CYS A 31 6.01 -16.83 20.25
CA CYS A 31 6.61 -16.01 21.29
C CYS A 31 6.10 -16.35 22.68
N ASP A 32 6.95 -16.15 23.69
CA ASP A 32 6.64 -16.52 25.06
C ASP A 32 5.73 -15.50 25.77
N GLY A 33 5.34 -15.78 27.01
CA GLY A 33 4.46 -14.89 27.77
C GLY A 33 5.08 -13.56 28.21
N ALA A 34 6.42 -13.43 28.17
CA ALA A 34 7.12 -12.20 28.51
C ALA A 34 7.26 -11.27 27.30
N THR A 35 7.37 -11.82 26.08
CA THR A 35 7.42 -11.09 24.81
C THR A 35 6.38 -11.63 23.81
N PRO A 36 5.07 -11.55 24.10
CA PRO A 36 4.02 -12.31 23.41
C PRO A 36 3.80 -11.97 21.93
N ASP A 37 4.35 -10.87 21.43
CA ASP A 37 4.06 -10.34 20.11
C ASP A 37 5.16 -10.68 19.10
N ASN A 38 4.78 -11.31 17.98
CA ASN A 38 5.70 -11.73 16.93
C ASN A 38 5.85 -10.65 15.85
N CYS A 39 7.00 -9.96 15.85
CA CYS A 39 7.38 -8.97 14.85
C CYS A 39 8.35 -9.58 13.82
N ASN A 40 7.81 -10.32 12.85
CA ASN A 40 8.57 -10.96 11.77
C ASN A 40 9.68 -11.91 12.25
N GLY A 41 9.42 -12.67 13.31
CA GLY A 41 10.34 -13.60 13.95
C GLY A 41 11.10 -13.04 15.15
N ILE A 42 10.90 -11.75 15.46
CA ILE A 42 11.43 -11.10 16.66
C ILE A 42 10.30 -11.01 17.69
N CYS A 43 10.46 -11.67 18.82
CA CYS A 43 9.49 -11.65 19.91
C CYS A 43 9.72 -10.42 20.77
N THR A 44 8.67 -9.62 20.92
CA THR A 44 8.68 -8.42 21.73
C THR A 44 7.40 -8.30 22.56
N ALA A 45 7.39 -7.40 23.53
CA ALA A 45 6.19 -7.03 24.26
C ALA A 45 5.74 -5.65 23.78
N LEU A 46 4.77 -5.58 22.87
CA LEU A 46 4.28 -4.30 22.33
C LEU A 46 3.74 -3.39 23.44
N ALA A 47 3.35 -3.96 24.58
CA ALA A 47 2.88 -3.22 25.74
C ALA A 47 3.98 -2.39 26.44
N THR A 48 5.26 -2.80 26.35
CA THR A 48 6.34 -2.25 27.18
C THR A 48 7.65 -2.01 26.43
N ASP A 49 7.82 -2.55 25.22
CA ASP A 49 9.00 -2.34 24.39
C ASP A 49 8.95 -0.97 23.72
N ALA A 50 9.89 -0.09 24.06
CA ALA A 50 10.01 1.23 23.48
C ALA A 50 10.40 1.24 21.99
N VAL A 51 10.91 0.13 21.42
CA VAL A 51 11.24 0.04 19.98
C VAL A 51 10.04 -0.46 19.16
N ASN A 52 9.07 -1.12 19.81
CA ASN A 52 7.91 -1.74 19.18
C ASN A 52 6.63 -1.39 19.92
N CYS A 53 6.43 -0.13 20.31
CA CYS A 53 5.35 0.21 21.24
C CYS A 53 3.99 0.20 20.53
N GLY A 54 3.08 -0.67 20.96
CA GLY A 54 1.73 -0.82 20.40
C GLY A 54 1.68 -1.59 19.07
N THR A 55 2.67 -1.41 18.19
CA THR A 55 2.82 -2.15 16.93
C THR A 55 4.29 -2.39 16.58
N CYS A 56 4.58 -3.44 15.81
CA CYS A 56 5.92 -3.75 15.34
C CYS A 56 6.58 -2.57 14.62
N GLY A 57 7.82 -2.24 15.01
CA GLY A 57 8.60 -1.14 14.45
C GLY A 57 8.18 0.27 14.87
N HIS A 58 7.19 0.42 15.75
CA HIS A 58 6.81 1.74 16.28
C HIS A 58 7.71 2.14 17.45
N ALA A 59 8.88 2.66 17.11
CA ALA A 59 9.83 3.15 18.09
C ALA A 59 9.35 4.47 18.71
N CYS A 60 9.30 4.51 20.03
CA CYS A 60 9.01 5.70 20.79
C CYS A 60 10.10 6.77 20.58
N PRO A 61 9.71 8.05 20.46
CA PRO A 61 10.65 9.13 20.20
C PRO A 61 11.57 9.37 21.39
N ALA A 62 12.70 10.04 21.15
CA ALA A 62 13.63 10.43 22.22
C ALA A 62 13.02 11.34 23.30
N SER A 63 11.89 12.00 23.00
CA SER A 63 11.12 12.81 23.97
C SER A 63 10.21 11.99 24.90
N SER A 64 10.06 10.69 24.65
CA SER A 64 9.30 9.77 25.50
C SER A 64 10.16 9.24 26.66
N THR A 65 9.50 8.75 27.71
CA THR A 65 10.11 8.10 28.87
C THR A 65 10.09 6.57 28.78
N GLY A 66 9.40 6.00 27.79
CA GLY A 66 9.25 4.56 27.60
C GLY A 66 7.96 4.20 26.88
N CYS A 67 7.58 2.92 26.99
CA CYS A 67 6.32 2.39 26.49
C CYS A 67 5.54 1.77 27.66
N ALA A 68 4.25 2.08 27.76
CA ALA A 68 3.35 1.43 28.71
C ALA A 68 1.97 1.22 28.10
N ASN A 69 1.44 0.01 28.24
CA ASN A 69 0.16 -0.41 27.66
C ASN A 69 0.07 -0.14 26.15
N GLY A 70 1.19 -0.25 25.43
CA GLY A 70 1.24 -0.08 23.98
C GLY A 70 1.19 1.38 23.52
N VAL A 71 1.42 2.33 24.43
CA VAL A 71 1.50 3.76 24.12
C VAL A 71 2.79 4.31 24.70
N CYS A 72 3.50 5.13 23.93
CA CYS A 72 4.70 5.80 24.41
C CYS A 72 4.33 6.76 25.55
N THR A 73 5.06 6.68 26.65
CA THR A 73 4.82 7.51 27.84
C THR A 73 5.63 8.79 27.78
N CYS A 74 5.08 9.87 28.34
CA CYS A 74 5.78 11.15 28.43
C CYS A 74 6.18 11.48 29.87
N ALA A 75 7.01 12.51 30.03
CA ALA A 75 7.29 13.08 31.35
C ALA A 75 6.01 13.64 31.98
N ALA A 76 6.01 13.78 33.31
CA ALA A 76 4.86 14.34 34.03
C ALA A 76 4.48 15.73 33.48
N GLY A 77 3.19 15.93 33.21
CA GLY A 77 2.65 17.17 32.63
C GLY A 77 2.60 17.20 31.10
N GLN A 78 3.12 16.18 30.40
CA GLN A 78 3.08 16.08 28.95
C GLN A 78 2.12 14.97 28.48
N THR A 79 1.64 15.12 27.25
CA THR A 79 0.78 14.15 26.56
C THR A 79 1.48 13.63 25.32
N PHE A 80 1.35 12.33 25.06
CA PHE A 80 1.87 11.73 23.83
C PHE A 80 0.92 11.99 22.66
N CYS A 81 1.40 12.69 21.64
CA CYS A 81 0.66 13.00 20.44
C CYS A 81 1.00 11.99 19.35
N THR A 82 0.16 10.94 19.23
CA THR A 82 0.41 9.77 18.36
C THR A 82 0.65 10.14 16.91
N ALA A 83 -0.12 11.07 16.33
CA ALA A 83 0.04 11.46 14.92
C ALA A 83 1.38 12.16 14.64
N GLN A 84 1.95 12.83 15.64
CA GLN A 84 3.23 13.52 15.56
C GLN A 84 4.40 12.67 16.05
N ASN A 85 4.12 11.49 16.60
CA ASN A 85 5.07 10.63 17.30
C ASN A 85 5.97 11.43 18.27
N ALA A 86 5.37 12.26 19.12
CA ALA A 86 6.09 13.18 20.01
C ALA A 86 5.31 13.47 21.31
N CYS A 87 6.05 13.70 22.39
CA CYS A 87 5.50 14.24 23.63
C CYS A 87 5.38 15.77 23.56
N ALA A 88 4.24 16.30 23.99
CA ALA A 88 3.93 17.73 23.99
C ALA A 88 3.35 18.18 25.34
N ASP A 89 3.76 19.36 25.81
CA ASP A 89 3.09 20.03 26.93
C ASP A 89 1.89 20.82 26.40
N LEU A 90 0.69 20.27 26.54
CA LEU A 90 -0.53 20.88 26.00
C LEU A 90 -0.84 22.24 26.63
N SER A 91 -0.18 22.64 27.71
CA SER A 91 -0.39 23.92 28.36
C SER A 91 0.43 25.08 27.78
N THR A 92 1.54 24.76 27.10
CA THR A 92 2.51 25.76 26.59
C THR A 92 2.98 25.51 25.16
N ASP A 93 2.78 24.31 24.61
CA ASP A 93 3.21 23.98 23.26
C ASP A 93 2.29 24.64 22.22
N MET A 94 2.87 25.52 21.40
CA MET A 94 2.16 26.25 20.35
C MET A 94 1.60 25.34 19.25
N ALA A 95 2.15 24.14 19.04
CA ALA A 95 1.68 23.20 18.03
C ALA A 95 0.63 22.20 18.56
N ASN A 96 0.42 22.15 19.87
CA ASN A 96 -0.40 21.15 20.55
C ASN A 96 -1.23 21.75 21.70
N CYS A 97 -1.71 22.98 21.54
CA CYS A 97 -2.29 23.74 22.64
C CYS A 97 -3.69 23.23 23.03
N GLY A 98 -3.84 22.76 24.27
CA GLY A 98 -5.07 22.19 24.80
C GLY A 98 -5.30 20.74 24.37
N THR A 99 -5.11 20.43 23.09
CA THR A 99 -5.15 19.08 22.52
C THR A 99 -4.07 18.87 21.47
N CYS A 100 -3.64 17.62 21.27
CA CYS A 100 -2.65 17.27 20.25
C CYS A 100 -3.08 17.74 18.85
N GLY A 101 -2.17 18.40 18.14
CA GLY A 101 -2.41 18.92 16.80
C GLY A 101 -3.15 20.25 16.73
N THR A 102 -3.55 20.83 17.86
CA THR A 102 -4.13 22.18 17.91
C THR A 102 -3.03 23.23 17.85
N THR A 103 -2.81 23.77 16.66
CA THR A 103 -1.83 24.84 16.44
C THR A 103 -2.43 26.21 16.78
N CYS A 104 -1.69 27.02 17.53
CA CYS A 104 -2.10 28.40 17.79
C CYS A 104 -1.88 29.30 16.56
N PRO A 105 -2.64 30.40 16.46
CA PRO A 105 -2.48 31.37 15.38
C PRO A 105 -1.04 31.86 15.24
N ILE A 106 -0.61 32.18 14.02
CA ILE A 106 0.68 32.80 13.76
C ILE A 106 0.75 34.13 14.53
N GLY A 107 1.77 34.29 15.36
CA GLY A 107 1.94 35.44 16.27
C GLY A 107 1.20 35.32 17.62
N GLY A 108 0.47 34.22 17.86
CA GLY A 108 -0.17 33.90 19.13
C GLY A 108 0.71 33.10 20.08
N ALA A 109 0.17 32.79 21.26
CA ALA A 109 0.82 31.95 22.26
C ALA A 109 -0.16 30.92 22.86
N CYS A 110 0.38 29.79 23.30
CA CYS A 110 -0.34 28.82 24.12
C CYS A 110 -0.11 29.13 25.60
N ALA A 111 -1.17 29.41 26.34
CA ALA A 111 -1.11 29.63 27.78
C ALA A 111 -2.25 28.88 28.47
N GLY A 112 -1.90 27.96 29.38
CA GLY A 112 -2.89 27.15 30.10
C GLY A 112 -3.74 26.27 29.19
N GLY A 113 -3.22 25.89 28.02
CA GLY A 113 -3.93 25.09 27.03
C GLY A 113 -4.94 25.84 26.18
N GLN A 114 -4.88 27.18 26.20
CA GLN A 114 -5.71 28.02 25.35
C GLN A 114 -4.84 28.90 24.45
N CYS A 115 -5.13 28.89 23.16
CA CYS A 115 -4.52 29.81 22.22
C CYS A 115 -5.06 31.22 22.41
N SER A 116 -4.14 32.19 22.50
CA SER A 116 -4.48 33.60 22.62
C SER A 116 -3.58 34.46 21.74
N CYS A 117 -4.14 35.55 21.21
CA CYS A 117 -3.35 36.59 20.57
C CYS A 117 -2.81 37.56 21.62
N PRO A 118 -1.70 38.25 21.31
CA PRO A 118 -1.20 39.34 22.15
C PRO A 118 -2.28 40.40 22.40
N SER A 119 -2.18 41.09 23.53
CA SER A 119 -3.09 42.20 23.89
C SER A 119 -3.18 43.22 22.76
N GLY A 120 -4.41 43.54 22.34
CA GLY A 120 -4.69 44.47 21.24
C GLY A 120 -4.76 43.84 19.85
N GLN A 121 -4.51 42.53 19.72
CA GLN A 121 -4.65 41.81 18.45
C GLN A 121 -5.85 40.86 18.45
N THR A 122 -6.38 40.60 17.27
CA THR A 122 -7.49 39.67 17.02
C THR A 122 -7.01 38.51 16.17
N ASN A 123 -7.47 37.29 16.45
CA ASN A 123 -7.20 36.14 15.60
C ASN A 123 -8.04 36.24 14.32
N CYS A 124 -7.38 36.57 13.20
CA CYS A 124 -7.97 36.63 11.87
C CYS A 124 -7.54 35.41 11.06
N ASN A 125 -8.40 34.39 11.03
CA ASN A 125 -8.21 33.14 10.26
C ASN A 125 -6.84 32.46 10.52
N GLY A 126 -6.41 32.39 11.78
CA GLY A 126 -5.17 31.72 12.16
C GLY A 126 -3.94 32.62 12.18
N THR A 127 -4.10 33.94 12.07
CA THR A 127 -3.02 34.92 12.29
C THR A 127 -3.48 35.99 13.28
N CYS A 128 -2.65 36.34 14.26
CA CYS A 128 -2.93 37.47 15.14
C CYS A 128 -2.64 38.78 14.43
N VAL A 129 -3.65 39.64 14.34
CA VAL A 129 -3.61 40.89 13.59
C VAL A 129 -4.10 42.05 14.45
N ASP A 130 -3.37 43.17 14.42
CA ASP A 130 -3.87 44.45 14.95
C ASP A 130 -4.87 45.05 13.96
N VAL A 131 -6.15 44.87 14.25
CA VAL A 131 -7.26 45.38 13.42
C VAL A 131 -7.40 46.91 13.48
N THR A 132 -6.63 47.61 14.32
CA THR A 132 -6.68 49.07 14.41
C THR A 132 -5.81 49.76 13.36
N THR A 133 -4.83 49.03 12.81
CA THR A 133 -3.82 49.54 11.87
C THR A 133 -3.63 48.67 10.64
N SER A 134 -4.16 47.43 10.63
CA SER A 134 -4.00 46.52 9.49
C SER A 134 -4.79 46.98 8.26
N GLN A 135 -4.07 47.21 7.16
CA GLN A 135 -4.67 47.54 5.87
C GLN A 135 -5.67 46.50 5.36
N THR A 136 -5.45 45.22 5.69
CA THR A 136 -6.25 44.09 5.18
C THR A 136 -7.29 43.58 6.18
N ASN A 137 -7.30 44.09 7.42
CA ASN A 137 -8.19 43.65 8.50
C ASN A 137 -8.65 44.85 9.35
N CYS A 138 -9.01 45.97 8.73
CA CYS A 138 -9.31 47.20 9.43
C CYS A 138 -10.65 47.14 10.16
N GLY A 139 -10.63 47.29 11.47
CA GLY A 139 -11.78 47.18 12.38
C GLY A 139 -12.27 45.75 12.60
N THR A 140 -12.27 44.91 11.58
CA THR A 140 -12.66 43.49 11.66
C THR A 140 -11.82 42.62 10.72
N CYS A 141 -11.75 41.32 11.00
CA CYS A 141 -11.01 40.38 10.17
C CYS A 141 -11.55 40.32 8.74
N GLY A 142 -10.65 40.39 7.75
CA GLY A 142 -10.98 40.38 6.33
C GLY A 142 -11.50 41.71 5.77
N HIS A 143 -11.64 42.76 6.58
CA HIS A 143 -12.06 44.07 6.10
C HIS A 143 -10.87 44.87 5.56
N ALA A 144 -10.50 44.62 4.30
CA ALA A 144 -9.45 45.39 3.64
C ALA A 144 -9.92 46.81 3.29
N CYS A 145 -9.09 47.80 3.58
CA CYS A 145 -9.34 49.16 3.13
C CYS A 145 -9.15 49.24 1.61
N GLY A 146 -10.11 49.89 0.94
CA GLY A 146 -10.09 50.10 -0.50
C GLY A 146 -8.87 50.87 -0.99
N THR A 147 -8.65 50.87 -2.30
CA THR A 147 -7.55 51.60 -2.94
C THR A 147 -7.51 53.07 -2.51
N GLY A 148 -6.32 53.54 -2.12
CA GLY A 148 -6.11 54.91 -1.64
C GLY A 148 -6.51 55.18 -0.18
N ALA A 149 -7.08 54.20 0.54
CA ALA A 149 -7.35 54.32 1.98
C ALA A 149 -6.23 53.70 2.81
N THR A 150 -6.05 54.18 4.04
CA THR A 150 -5.24 53.56 5.08
C THR A 150 -6.09 53.21 6.30
N CYS A 151 -5.73 52.13 6.99
CA CYS A 151 -6.39 51.78 8.25
C CYS A 151 -5.86 52.66 9.38
N GLN A 152 -6.73 53.50 9.95
CA GLN A 152 -6.40 54.35 11.09
C GLN A 152 -7.49 54.22 12.16
N ALA A 153 -7.10 53.73 13.34
CA ALA A 153 -8.00 53.55 14.48
C ALA A 153 -9.25 52.75 14.11
N SER A 154 -9.06 51.60 13.44
CA SER A 154 -10.13 50.69 13.02
C SER A 154 -11.07 51.22 11.93
N LEU A 155 -10.75 52.34 11.30
CA LEU A 155 -11.50 52.93 10.19
C LEU A 155 -10.61 53.07 8.95
N CYS A 156 -11.16 52.75 7.79
CA CYS A 156 -10.52 53.06 6.52
C CYS A 156 -10.68 54.56 6.23
N VAL A 157 -9.57 55.28 6.25
CA VAL A 157 -9.51 56.73 6.02
C VAL A 157 -8.78 56.99 4.71
N CYS A 158 -9.32 57.85 3.87
CA CYS A 158 -8.67 58.23 2.62
C CYS A 158 -7.34 58.95 2.89
N ASN A 159 -6.31 58.59 2.12
CA ASN A 159 -5.03 59.28 2.17
C ASN A 159 -5.22 60.78 1.83
N PRO A 160 -4.37 61.67 2.37
CA PRO A 160 -4.46 63.10 2.08
C PRO A 160 -4.52 63.39 0.57
N GLY A 161 -5.48 64.21 0.15
CA GLY A 161 -5.71 64.54 -1.26
C GLY A 161 -6.75 63.67 -1.96
N LEU A 162 -7.25 62.60 -1.32
CA LEU A 162 -8.32 61.75 -1.85
C LEU A 162 -9.65 62.01 -1.15
N VAL A 163 -10.75 61.73 -1.86
CA VAL A 163 -12.13 61.86 -1.36
C VAL A 163 -12.77 60.49 -1.23
N ALA A 164 -13.53 60.27 -0.16
CA ALA A 164 -14.28 59.03 0.06
C ALA A 164 -15.46 58.92 -0.92
N CYS A 165 -15.36 57.98 -1.86
CA CYS A 165 -16.40 57.63 -2.83
C CYS A 165 -17.02 56.27 -2.48
N ALA A 166 -17.96 56.29 -1.52
CA ALA A 166 -18.63 55.11 -0.99
C ALA A 166 -17.66 54.05 -0.41
N THR A 167 -17.20 53.09 -1.22
CA THR A 167 -16.33 51.98 -0.79
C THR A 167 -14.86 52.17 -1.14
N GLU A 168 -14.49 53.25 -1.84
CA GLU A 168 -13.12 53.53 -2.25
C GLU A 168 -12.74 55.00 -2.09
N CYS A 169 -11.45 55.30 -2.18
CA CYS A 169 -10.94 56.66 -2.16
C CYS A 169 -10.47 57.06 -3.55
N ALA A 170 -10.97 58.19 -4.04
CA ALA A 170 -10.67 58.67 -5.38
C ALA A 170 -10.02 60.05 -5.36
N ASP A 171 -9.08 60.27 -6.27
CA ASP A 171 -8.61 61.61 -6.61
C ASP A 171 -9.58 62.21 -7.63
N LEU A 172 -10.44 63.13 -7.19
CA LEU A 172 -11.43 63.75 -8.07
C LEU A 172 -10.81 64.55 -9.21
N SER A 173 -9.51 64.85 -9.16
CA SER A 173 -8.81 65.58 -10.23
C SER A 173 -8.33 64.68 -11.37
N SER A 174 -8.20 63.38 -11.15
CA SER A 174 -7.55 62.45 -12.08
C SER A 174 -8.23 61.08 -12.23
N ASP A 175 -9.13 60.69 -11.33
CA ASP A 175 -9.88 59.43 -11.42
C ASP A 175 -11.03 59.53 -12.45
N PRO A 176 -10.99 58.76 -13.55
CA PRO A 176 -12.03 58.77 -14.57
C PRO A 176 -13.38 58.21 -14.09
N LYS A 177 -13.45 57.48 -12.97
CA LYS A 177 -14.72 57.00 -12.36
C LYS A 177 -15.36 58.01 -11.40
N HIS A 178 -14.59 59.01 -10.94
CA HIS A 178 -14.99 59.97 -9.91
C HIS A 178 -14.57 61.41 -10.25
N CYS A 179 -14.64 61.79 -11.52
CA CYS A 179 -14.07 63.04 -12.02
C CYS A 179 -14.87 64.27 -11.55
N GLY A 180 -14.25 65.12 -10.74
CA GLY A 180 -14.83 66.34 -10.16
C GLY A 180 -15.76 66.10 -8.97
N ALA A 181 -16.48 64.98 -8.92
CA ALA A 181 -17.33 64.55 -7.80
C ALA A 181 -17.59 63.03 -7.86
N CYS A 182 -17.86 62.38 -6.72
CA CYS A 182 -18.33 60.98 -6.71
C CYS A 182 -19.86 60.94 -6.98
N PRO A 183 -20.40 59.99 -7.77
CA PRO A 183 -19.74 59.03 -8.68
C PRO A 183 -19.77 59.50 -10.16
N THR A 184 -19.14 60.62 -10.47
CA THR A 184 -19.14 61.20 -11.83
C THR A 184 -18.10 60.50 -12.71
N ALA A 185 -18.52 59.48 -13.46
CA ALA A 185 -17.65 58.82 -14.43
C ALA A 185 -17.58 59.59 -15.76
N CYS A 186 -16.38 59.64 -16.36
CA CYS A 186 -16.18 60.16 -17.70
C CYS A 186 -16.76 59.23 -18.77
N ALA A 187 -17.16 59.80 -19.91
CA ALA A 187 -17.65 59.01 -21.03
C ALA A 187 -16.52 58.18 -21.66
N VAL A 188 -16.88 57.16 -22.45
CA VAL A 188 -15.91 56.33 -23.16
C VAL A 188 -15.00 57.20 -24.04
N GLY A 189 -13.68 57.01 -23.90
CA GLY A 189 -12.66 57.79 -24.61
C GLY A 189 -12.33 59.13 -23.99
N GLN A 190 -12.73 59.35 -22.73
CA GLN A 190 -12.34 60.49 -21.94
C GLN A 190 -11.57 60.05 -20.67
N ASN A 191 -10.62 60.88 -20.25
CA ASN A 191 -9.94 60.80 -18.97
C ASN A 191 -10.32 61.98 -18.09
N CYS A 192 -10.11 61.85 -16.77
CA CYS A 192 -10.23 62.98 -15.87
C CYS A 192 -8.94 63.81 -15.88
N VAL A 193 -9.06 65.09 -16.24
CA VAL A 193 -7.94 66.04 -16.24
C VAL A 193 -8.37 67.25 -15.43
N SER A 194 -7.73 67.46 -14.28
CA SER A 194 -8.03 68.56 -13.36
C SER A 194 -9.52 68.61 -12.95
N GLY A 195 -10.14 67.45 -12.78
CA GLY A 195 -11.54 67.32 -12.35
C GLY A 195 -12.58 67.59 -13.44
N GLN A 196 -12.17 67.54 -14.72
CA GLN A 196 -13.04 67.62 -15.87
C GLN A 196 -12.77 66.46 -16.84
N CYS A 197 -13.81 65.87 -17.41
CA CYS A 197 -13.68 64.84 -18.42
C CYS A 197 -13.23 65.44 -19.75
N ALA A 198 -12.07 65.01 -20.24
CA ALA A 198 -11.47 65.47 -21.49
C ALA A 198 -11.14 64.26 -22.38
N PRO A 199 -11.17 64.39 -23.73
CA PRO A 199 -10.72 63.33 -24.63
C PRO A 199 -9.31 62.83 -24.30
N CYS A 200 -9.00 61.58 -24.62
CA CYS A 200 -7.66 61.03 -24.43
C CYS A 200 -6.56 61.96 -24.97
N GLY A 201 -5.45 62.07 -24.23
CA GLY A 201 -4.30 62.89 -24.63
C GLY A 201 -3.64 62.39 -25.92
N GLY A 202 -2.83 63.23 -26.57
CA GLY A 202 -2.16 62.89 -27.82
C GLY A 202 -1.30 61.62 -27.69
N GLY A 203 -1.60 60.62 -28.52
CA GLY A 203 -0.89 59.33 -28.58
C GLY A 203 -1.51 58.20 -27.76
N GLN A 204 -2.55 58.47 -26.95
CA GLN A 204 -3.33 57.43 -26.26
C GLN A 204 -4.48 56.94 -27.13
N VAL A 205 -4.82 55.65 -27.01
CA VAL A 205 -5.99 55.03 -27.66
C VAL A 205 -6.92 54.46 -26.60
N VAL A 206 -8.19 54.24 -26.95
CA VAL A 206 -9.18 53.70 -26.01
C VAL A 206 -9.09 52.18 -26.00
N CYS A 207 -8.66 51.60 -24.87
CA CYS A 207 -8.64 50.16 -24.62
C CYS A 207 -9.54 49.84 -23.43
N ASN A 208 -10.52 48.94 -23.61
CA ASN A 208 -11.48 48.55 -22.55
C ASN A 208 -12.07 49.74 -21.77
N ASN A 209 -12.50 50.79 -22.49
CA ASN A 209 -13.07 52.02 -21.97
C ASN A 209 -12.10 52.92 -21.17
N ALA A 210 -10.79 52.66 -21.17
CA ALA A 210 -9.77 53.52 -20.59
C ALA A 210 -8.83 54.10 -21.67
N CYS A 211 -8.32 55.31 -21.47
CA CYS A 211 -7.27 55.85 -22.32
C CYS A 211 -5.93 55.22 -21.98
N THR A 212 -5.32 54.54 -22.94
CA THR A 212 -4.14 53.73 -22.77
C THR A 212 -3.03 54.18 -23.70
N ASN A 213 -1.81 54.31 -23.18
CA ASN A 213 -0.63 54.52 -24.00
C ASN A 213 -0.04 53.16 -24.42
N THR A 214 -0.38 52.71 -25.62
CA THR A 214 0.10 51.42 -26.14
C THR A 214 1.61 51.37 -26.35
N ALA A 215 2.33 52.50 -26.28
CA ALA A 215 3.78 52.50 -26.35
C ALA A 215 4.46 52.01 -25.05
N THR A 216 3.75 52.03 -23.92
CA THR A 216 4.32 51.81 -22.58
C THR A 216 3.46 50.95 -21.66
N ASP A 217 2.18 50.76 -21.98
CA ASP A 217 1.26 49.94 -21.20
C ASP A 217 1.53 48.45 -21.44
N VAL A 218 1.84 47.71 -20.38
CA VAL A 218 2.23 46.30 -20.44
C VAL A 218 1.06 45.39 -20.84
N ASP A 219 -0.18 45.77 -20.55
CA ASP A 219 -1.38 44.99 -20.87
C ASP A 219 -1.94 45.31 -22.27
N ASN A 220 -1.43 46.38 -22.89
CA ASN A 220 -1.90 46.90 -24.18
C ASN A 220 -0.73 47.30 -25.08
N CYS A 221 0.35 46.51 -25.09
CA CYS A 221 1.59 46.89 -25.74
C CYS A 221 1.49 46.82 -27.27
N GLY A 222 1.66 47.95 -27.95
CA GLY A 222 1.51 48.10 -29.40
C GLY A 222 0.05 48.19 -29.87
N GLN A 223 -0.87 47.47 -29.22
CA GLN A 223 -2.32 47.51 -29.48
C GLN A 223 -3.13 47.10 -28.24
N CYS A 224 -4.43 47.44 -28.22
CA CYS A 224 -5.31 47.04 -27.13
C CYS A 224 -5.36 45.52 -26.93
N GLY A 225 -5.25 45.08 -25.68
CA GLY A 225 -5.30 43.66 -25.29
C GLY A 225 -4.05 42.85 -25.62
N HIS A 226 -2.99 43.46 -26.17
CA HIS A 226 -1.70 42.78 -26.36
C HIS A 226 -0.87 42.84 -25.07
N GLN A 227 -1.21 41.96 -24.13
CA GLN A 227 -0.49 41.84 -22.86
C GLN A 227 0.90 41.21 -23.06
N CYS A 228 1.94 41.85 -22.53
CA CYS A 228 3.26 41.25 -22.43
C CYS A 228 3.28 40.18 -21.34
N GLY A 229 4.02 39.10 -21.60
CA GLY A 229 4.11 38.00 -20.65
C GLY A 229 4.89 38.34 -19.37
N PRO A 230 4.98 37.38 -18.43
CA PRO A 230 5.71 37.56 -17.17
C PRO A 230 7.11 38.13 -17.37
N ASN A 231 7.55 39.03 -16.49
CA ASN A 231 8.88 39.65 -16.49
C ASN A 231 9.23 40.50 -17.74
N ALA A 232 8.28 40.73 -18.66
CA ALA A 232 8.47 41.62 -19.80
C ALA A 232 8.03 43.05 -19.50
N THR A 233 8.59 44.00 -20.24
CA THR A 233 8.20 45.43 -20.20
C THR A 233 7.73 45.88 -21.58
N CYS A 234 6.83 46.87 -21.64
CA CYS A 234 6.45 47.48 -22.90
C CYS A 234 7.30 48.72 -23.17
N THR A 235 8.13 48.66 -24.22
CA THR A 235 8.97 49.79 -24.65
C THR A 235 8.68 50.10 -26.11
N SER A 236 8.23 51.33 -26.38
CA SER A 236 7.88 51.78 -27.73
C SER A 236 6.89 50.87 -28.46
N GLY A 237 5.96 50.27 -27.72
CA GLY A 237 4.92 49.39 -28.25
C GLY A 237 5.39 47.96 -28.57
N GLN A 238 6.55 47.55 -28.04
CA GLN A 238 7.06 46.20 -28.14
C GLN A 238 7.35 45.62 -26.76
N CYS A 239 6.98 44.36 -26.56
CA CYS A 239 7.36 43.62 -25.36
C CYS A 239 8.86 43.30 -25.42
N THR A 240 9.59 43.78 -24.43
CA THR A 240 11.05 43.67 -24.32
C THR A 240 11.44 43.02 -23.00
N CYS A 241 12.63 42.41 -22.95
CA CYS A 241 13.19 41.83 -21.74
C CYS A 241 14.38 42.61 -21.23
N ALA A 242 14.71 42.41 -19.94
CA ALA A 242 16.00 42.82 -19.41
C ALA A 242 17.15 42.13 -20.16
N ALA A 243 18.35 42.73 -20.12
CA ALA A 243 19.52 42.18 -20.80
C ALA A 243 19.77 40.72 -20.37
N SER A 244 20.13 39.88 -21.33
CA SER A 244 20.39 38.44 -21.19
C SER A 244 19.16 37.53 -21.05
N LEU A 245 17.94 38.07 -21.06
CA LEU A 245 16.71 37.27 -21.12
C LEU A 245 16.14 37.24 -22.55
N ILE A 246 15.43 36.17 -22.89
CA ILE A 246 14.76 35.99 -24.18
C ILE A 246 13.24 36.11 -24.00
N TYR A 247 12.58 36.86 -24.89
CA TYR A 247 11.13 36.97 -24.90
C TYR A 247 10.49 35.79 -25.63
N CYS A 248 9.73 34.99 -24.89
CA CYS A 248 9.08 33.77 -25.37
C CYS A 248 7.57 33.92 -25.58
N GLY A 249 7.10 35.16 -25.80
CA GLY A 249 5.69 35.46 -26.06
C GLY A 249 4.88 35.79 -24.81
N GLY A 250 3.59 36.07 -24.98
CA GLY A 250 2.71 36.56 -23.91
C GLY A 250 2.44 35.58 -22.78
N THR A 251 2.57 34.26 -23.03
CA THR A 251 2.32 33.24 -22.00
C THR A 251 3.58 32.95 -21.17
N ILE A 252 4.72 32.81 -21.83
CA ILE A 252 5.99 32.43 -21.17
C ILE A 252 6.71 33.67 -20.64
N GLY A 253 6.66 34.79 -21.36
CA GLY A 253 7.30 36.02 -20.97
C GLY A 253 8.82 35.98 -21.18
N CYS A 254 9.56 36.66 -20.31
CA CYS A 254 11.02 36.73 -20.36
C CYS A 254 11.65 35.64 -19.49
N VAL A 255 12.50 34.82 -20.12
CA VAL A 255 13.15 33.67 -19.48
C VAL A 255 14.65 33.66 -19.80
N ASP A 256 15.43 33.10 -18.87
CA ASP A 256 16.86 32.86 -19.07
C ASP A 256 17.05 31.48 -19.70
N THR A 257 17.19 31.43 -21.03
CA THR A 257 17.34 30.16 -21.75
C THR A 257 18.67 29.46 -21.46
N SER A 258 19.58 30.06 -20.69
CA SER A 258 20.83 29.41 -20.29
C SER A 258 20.68 28.51 -19.07
N SER A 259 19.63 28.71 -18.27
CA SER A 259 19.44 28.08 -16.96
C SER A 259 18.01 27.61 -16.67
N ASP A 260 17.01 28.12 -17.40
CA ASP A 260 15.61 27.70 -17.27
C ASP A 260 15.41 26.31 -17.88
N THR A 261 15.01 25.35 -17.04
CA THR A 261 14.77 23.96 -17.43
C THR A 261 13.61 23.78 -18.41
N ASN A 262 12.68 24.72 -18.48
CA ASN A 262 11.51 24.67 -19.38
C ASN A 262 11.73 25.47 -20.68
N ASN A 263 12.83 26.20 -20.78
CA ASN A 263 13.14 27.07 -21.92
C ASN A 263 14.61 26.94 -22.31
N CYS A 264 15.18 25.74 -22.22
CA CYS A 264 16.62 25.55 -22.31
C CYS A 264 17.12 25.72 -23.76
N GLY A 265 17.99 26.69 -23.99
CA GLY A 265 18.51 27.06 -25.31
C GLY A 265 17.51 27.79 -26.21
N THR A 266 16.20 27.50 -26.12
CA THR A 266 15.13 28.17 -26.84
C THR A 266 13.80 28.11 -26.07
N CYS A 267 12.87 28.98 -26.42
CA CYS A 267 11.54 29.03 -25.83
C CYS A 267 10.79 27.69 -25.96
N GLY A 268 10.21 27.21 -24.86
CA GLY A 268 9.43 25.97 -24.80
C GLY A 268 10.25 24.69 -25.04
N HIS A 269 11.58 24.75 -24.87
CA HIS A 269 12.42 23.56 -24.88
C HIS A 269 12.61 23.03 -23.45
N ASP A 270 11.70 22.16 -23.06
CA ASP A 270 11.73 21.48 -21.77
C ASP A 270 12.82 20.42 -21.74
N CYS A 271 13.65 20.43 -20.71
CA CYS A 271 14.57 19.35 -20.41
C CYS A 271 13.83 18.11 -19.90
N ALA A 272 14.26 16.91 -20.31
CA ALA A 272 13.61 15.66 -19.93
C ALA A 272 13.90 15.29 -18.45
N ASN A 273 13.26 14.20 -17.97
CA ASN A 273 13.40 13.73 -16.60
C ASN A 273 14.86 13.55 -16.17
N GLY A 274 15.20 14.11 -15.01
CA GLY A 274 16.56 14.05 -14.44
C GLY A 274 17.58 14.99 -15.10
N GLN A 275 17.17 15.81 -16.07
CA GLN A 275 18.02 16.81 -16.68
C GLN A 275 17.90 18.19 -16.02
N ILE A 276 18.96 18.98 -16.15
CA ILE A 276 19.01 20.41 -15.83
C ILE A 276 19.41 21.20 -17.08
N CYS A 277 19.05 22.49 -17.12
CA CYS A 277 19.58 23.39 -18.13
C CYS A 277 20.92 23.94 -17.68
N ASN A 278 21.98 23.62 -18.41
CA ASN A 278 23.30 24.15 -18.17
C ASN A 278 23.83 24.80 -19.44
N SER A 279 24.00 26.13 -19.40
CA SER A 279 24.48 26.92 -20.53
C SER A 279 23.65 26.73 -21.81
N GLY A 280 22.34 26.58 -21.65
CA GLY A 280 21.39 26.40 -22.77
C GLY A 280 21.37 24.99 -23.37
N GLN A 281 21.91 24.00 -22.66
CA GLN A 281 21.83 22.60 -23.03
C GLN A 281 21.25 21.76 -21.89
N CYS A 282 20.31 20.88 -22.23
CA CYS A 282 19.79 19.90 -21.29
C CYS A 282 20.83 18.81 -21.05
N VAL A 283 21.32 18.70 -19.81
CA VAL A 283 22.33 17.73 -19.38
C VAL A 283 21.85 16.99 -18.14
N CYS A 284 22.37 15.80 -17.85
CA CYS A 284 22.01 15.09 -16.63
C CYS A 284 22.47 15.85 -15.38
N ALA A 285 21.59 15.92 -14.38
CA ALA A 285 21.88 16.60 -13.12
C ALA A 285 23.07 15.97 -12.38
N VAL A 286 23.17 14.64 -12.45
CA VAL A 286 24.23 13.87 -11.80
C VAL A 286 25.34 13.57 -12.82
N PRO A 287 26.61 13.94 -12.52
CA PRO A 287 27.75 13.58 -13.37
C PRO A 287 27.89 12.06 -13.50
N GLY A 288 28.05 11.58 -14.74
CA GLY A 288 28.24 10.17 -15.06
C GLY A 288 26.96 9.40 -15.42
N GLU A 289 25.79 10.03 -15.29
CA GLU A 289 24.55 9.48 -15.84
C GLU A 289 24.51 9.64 -17.37
N THR A 290 23.84 8.70 -18.02
CA THR A 290 23.59 8.75 -19.46
C THR A 290 22.16 9.19 -19.70
N ASN A 291 21.98 10.19 -20.59
CA ASN A 291 20.65 10.54 -21.06
C ASN A 291 20.19 9.50 -22.11
N CYS A 292 19.22 8.68 -21.72
CA CYS A 292 18.62 7.66 -22.58
C CYS A 292 17.45 8.18 -23.43
N GLY A 293 17.12 9.46 -23.31
CA GLY A 293 16.12 10.16 -24.11
C GLY A 293 14.68 9.92 -23.66
N GLY A 294 13.75 10.64 -24.29
CA GLY A 294 12.30 10.47 -24.10
C GLY A 294 11.85 10.52 -22.65
N PHE A 295 11.01 9.55 -22.26
CA PHE A 295 10.49 9.40 -20.90
C PHE A 295 11.54 8.86 -19.91
N VAL A 296 12.54 8.11 -20.38
CA VAL A 296 13.56 7.47 -19.54
C VAL A 296 14.45 8.51 -18.89
N GLY A 297 14.92 9.49 -19.66
CA GLY A 297 15.76 10.56 -19.13
C GLY A 297 17.14 10.07 -18.71
N CYS A 298 17.66 10.62 -17.61
CA CYS A 298 18.99 10.30 -17.11
C CYS A 298 19.00 9.07 -16.21
N VAL A 299 19.89 8.12 -16.53
CA VAL A 299 20.05 6.87 -15.78
C VAL A 299 21.52 6.53 -15.58
N ASN A 300 21.80 5.88 -14.46
CA ASN A 300 23.12 5.31 -14.21
C ASN A 300 23.19 3.89 -14.78
N LEU A 301 23.76 3.77 -15.98
CA LEU A 301 23.89 2.47 -16.66
C LEU A 301 24.72 1.44 -15.87
N ALA A 302 25.49 1.86 -14.86
CA ALA A 302 26.27 0.94 -14.05
C ALA A 302 25.46 0.24 -12.95
N SER A 303 24.31 0.80 -12.56
CA SER A 303 23.54 0.33 -11.41
C SER A 303 22.02 0.28 -11.62
N ASP A 304 21.49 0.88 -12.69
CA ASP A 304 20.06 0.81 -13.02
C ASP A 304 19.70 -0.60 -13.54
N PRO A 305 18.86 -1.38 -12.84
CA PRO A 305 18.47 -2.72 -13.28
C PRO A 305 17.60 -2.72 -14.55
N LEU A 306 16.98 -1.60 -14.92
CA LEU A 306 16.18 -1.48 -16.14
C LEU A 306 17.01 -1.01 -17.34
N HIS A 307 18.17 -0.37 -17.09
CA HIS A 307 19.05 0.17 -18.13
C HIS A 307 20.52 -0.24 -17.89
N CYS A 308 20.73 -1.50 -17.53
CA CYS A 308 22.03 -2.01 -17.16
C CYS A 308 22.96 -2.13 -18.39
N GLY A 309 23.99 -1.30 -18.43
CA GLY A 309 25.00 -1.25 -19.49
C GLY A 309 24.58 -0.54 -20.78
N SER A 310 23.28 -0.35 -21.03
CA SER A 310 22.78 0.36 -22.21
C SER A 310 21.39 0.97 -21.96
N CYS A 311 21.14 2.10 -22.62
CA CYS A 311 19.83 2.77 -22.63
C CYS A 311 18.74 1.96 -23.33
N ASN A 312 19.10 1.21 -24.38
CA ASN A 312 18.17 0.48 -25.22
C ASN A 312 18.84 -0.80 -25.75
N GLY A 313 18.09 -1.89 -25.94
CA GLY A 313 18.58 -3.12 -26.60
C GLY A 313 18.10 -4.42 -25.95
N PHE A 314 18.66 -5.56 -26.34
CA PHE A 314 18.44 -6.83 -25.66
C PHE A 314 19.44 -6.98 -24.50
N ASN A 315 19.00 -7.49 -23.34
CA ASN A 315 19.84 -7.78 -22.17
C ASN A 315 20.31 -6.60 -21.29
N HIS A 316 19.61 -5.45 -21.33
CA HIS A 316 19.83 -4.30 -20.44
C HIS A 316 18.90 -4.30 -19.22
N VAL A 317 17.77 -5.02 -19.29
CA VAL A 317 16.87 -5.24 -18.15
C VAL A 317 17.34 -6.50 -17.43
N CYS A 318 17.69 -6.34 -16.16
CA CYS A 318 18.05 -7.45 -15.30
C CYS A 318 16.83 -8.33 -15.02
N GLY A 319 17.03 -9.65 -15.15
CA GLY A 319 16.01 -10.66 -14.94
C GLY A 319 15.64 -10.85 -13.47
N LEU A 320 14.81 -11.84 -13.18
CA LEU A 320 14.29 -12.08 -11.82
C LEU A 320 15.43 -12.39 -10.84
N GLY A 321 15.56 -11.56 -9.81
CA GLY A 321 16.61 -11.68 -8.78
C GLY A 321 17.99 -11.15 -9.19
N GLN A 322 18.18 -10.71 -10.44
CA GLN A 322 19.45 -10.12 -10.89
C GLN A 322 19.58 -8.66 -10.44
N VAL A 323 20.82 -8.25 -10.20
CA VAL A 323 21.19 -6.86 -9.90
C VAL A 323 22.13 -6.31 -10.98
N CYS A 324 22.04 -5.01 -11.24
CA CYS A 324 22.98 -4.34 -12.13
C CYS A 324 24.22 -3.92 -11.35
N THR A 325 25.38 -4.45 -11.73
CA THR A 325 26.66 -4.05 -11.16
C THR A 325 27.66 -3.82 -12.28
N SER A 326 28.22 -2.60 -12.35
CA SER A 326 29.16 -2.19 -13.40
C SER A 326 28.59 -2.38 -14.82
N GLY A 327 27.28 -2.19 -14.97
CA GLY A 327 26.58 -2.31 -16.26
C GLY A 327 26.39 -3.73 -16.74
N GLN A 328 26.48 -4.71 -15.83
CA GLN A 328 26.19 -6.10 -16.11
C GLN A 328 25.19 -6.65 -15.09
N CYS A 329 24.16 -7.34 -15.59
CA CYS A 329 23.21 -8.06 -14.75
C CYS A 329 23.87 -9.33 -14.23
N SER A 330 23.83 -9.50 -12.91
CA SER A 330 24.43 -10.65 -12.24
C SER A 330 23.60 -11.06 -11.02
N CYS A 331 23.78 -12.30 -10.57
CA CYS A 331 23.13 -12.77 -9.36
C CYS A 331 23.95 -12.39 -8.13
N PRO A 332 23.31 -11.86 -7.06
CA PRO A 332 24.00 -11.70 -5.79
C PRO A 332 24.37 -13.08 -5.22
N PRO A 333 25.58 -13.28 -4.69
CA PRO A 333 25.93 -14.53 -4.02
C PRO A 333 24.98 -14.81 -2.83
N PRO A 334 24.57 -16.07 -2.60
CA PRO A 334 25.09 -17.31 -3.18
C PRO A 334 24.38 -17.78 -4.48
N ASP A 335 23.45 -17.01 -5.01
CA ASP A 335 22.57 -17.47 -6.10
C ASP A 335 23.33 -17.65 -7.42
N THR A 336 22.90 -18.62 -8.21
CA THR A 336 23.48 -18.91 -9.52
C THR A 336 22.55 -18.43 -10.64
N SER A 337 23.14 -17.86 -11.69
CA SER A 337 22.37 -17.46 -12.88
C SER A 337 21.99 -18.69 -13.70
N CYS A 338 20.70 -19.01 -13.74
CA CYS A 338 20.13 -20.06 -14.58
C CYS A 338 19.21 -19.41 -15.63
N GLY A 339 19.80 -19.10 -16.79
CA GLY A 339 19.13 -18.27 -17.81
C GLY A 339 18.97 -16.83 -17.32
N ASN A 340 17.73 -16.35 -17.25
CA ASN A 340 17.37 -14.97 -16.85
C ASN A 340 16.86 -14.87 -15.41
N ALA A 341 17.15 -15.86 -14.56
CA ALA A 341 16.75 -15.87 -13.16
C ALA A 341 17.92 -16.27 -12.26
N CYS A 342 17.93 -15.71 -11.06
CA CYS A 342 18.79 -16.14 -9.97
C CYS A 342 18.07 -17.20 -9.16
N VAL A 343 18.74 -18.33 -8.95
CA VAL A 343 18.19 -19.50 -8.27
C VAL A 343 19.21 -20.06 -7.29
N ASP A 344 18.74 -20.57 -6.16
CA ASP A 344 19.57 -21.27 -5.18
C ASP A 344 19.69 -22.76 -5.54
N LEU A 345 20.83 -23.15 -6.11
CA LEU A 345 21.10 -24.54 -6.46
C LEU A 345 21.17 -25.48 -5.25
N GLN A 346 21.26 -24.96 -4.02
CA GLN A 346 21.37 -25.79 -2.81
C GLN A 346 20.02 -26.24 -2.28
N THR A 347 18.96 -25.46 -2.52
CA THR A 347 17.67 -25.65 -1.85
C THR A 347 16.48 -25.65 -2.80
N GLU A 348 16.61 -25.16 -4.03
CA GLU A 348 15.50 -25.13 -4.98
C GLU A 348 15.33 -26.47 -5.72
N PRO A 349 14.18 -27.17 -5.58
CA PRO A 349 13.97 -28.46 -6.25
C PRO A 349 13.97 -28.37 -7.78
N GLN A 350 13.68 -27.21 -8.37
CA GLN A 350 13.67 -27.02 -9.81
C GLN A 350 15.05 -26.79 -10.42
N PHE A 351 16.07 -26.50 -9.59
CA PHE A 351 17.42 -26.16 -10.03
C PHE A 351 18.49 -26.85 -9.17
N CYS A 352 18.21 -28.08 -8.72
CA CYS A 352 19.00 -28.69 -7.66
C CYS A 352 20.40 -29.13 -8.12
N GLY A 353 21.44 -28.49 -7.59
CA GLY A 353 22.84 -28.73 -7.93
C GLY A 353 23.28 -28.15 -9.28
N THR A 354 22.39 -28.12 -10.28
CA THR A 354 22.62 -27.46 -11.58
C THR A 354 21.32 -26.86 -12.13
N CYS A 355 21.44 -25.90 -13.05
CA CYS A 355 20.30 -25.20 -13.65
C CYS A 355 19.27 -26.07 -14.39
N ASN A 356 19.56 -27.35 -14.66
CA ASN A 356 18.69 -28.22 -15.46
C ASN A 356 18.28 -29.49 -14.70
N ILE A 357 18.53 -29.56 -13.39
CA ILE A 357 18.10 -30.69 -12.57
C ILE A 357 16.84 -30.30 -11.82
N HIS A 358 15.75 -30.97 -12.19
CA HIS A 358 14.49 -30.93 -11.47
C HIS A 358 14.37 -32.19 -10.63
N CYS A 359 14.24 -32.03 -9.33
CA CYS A 359 13.98 -33.15 -8.44
C CYS A 359 12.66 -33.83 -8.81
N ALA A 360 12.60 -35.15 -8.64
CA ALA A 360 11.39 -35.89 -8.88
C ALA A 360 10.28 -35.46 -7.91
N LEU A 361 9.02 -35.75 -8.26
CA LEU A 361 7.89 -35.46 -7.37
C LEU A 361 8.12 -36.13 -6.00
N GLY A 362 8.02 -35.31 -4.93
CA GLY A 362 8.24 -35.72 -3.55
C GLY A 362 9.68 -35.62 -3.03
N ASP A 363 10.67 -35.38 -3.90
CA ASP A 363 12.06 -35.12 -3.49
C ASP A 363 12.26 -33.66 -3.09
N VAL A 364 13.23 -33.43 -2.21
CA VAL A 364 13.70 -32.08 -1.85
C VAL A 364 15.13 -31.88 -2.36
N CYS A 365 15.48 -30.63 -2.66
CA CYS A 365 16.88 -30.27 -2.87
C CYS A 365 17.53 -29.97 -1.52
N ASN A 366 18.60 -30.68 -1.21
CA ASN A 366 19.38 -30.40 -0.02
C ASN A 366 20.87 -30.52 -0.38
N ALA A 367 21.59 -29.42 -0.16
CA ALA A 367 23.00 -29.30 -0.52
C ALA A 367 23.27 -29.63 -2.01
N GLY A 368 22.33 -29.25 -2.88
CA GLY A 368 22.43 -29.48 -4.33
C GLY A 368 22.22 -30.92 -4.78
N VAL A 369 21.66 -31.77 -3.93
CA VAL A 369 21.31 -33.16 -4.26
C VAL A 369 19.81 -33.38 -4.04
N CYS A 370 19.13 -33.88 -5.08
CA CYS A 370 17.76 -34.35 -4.95
C CYS A 370 17.75 -35.61 -4.10
N GLN A 371 17.03 -35.57 -2.99
CA GLN A 371 16.90 -36.71 -2.11
C GLN A 371 15.51 -36.79 -1.51
N CYS A 372 15.08 -38.02 -1.26
CA CYS A 372 13.85 -38.32 -0.56
C CYS A 372 13.99 -37.85 0.90
N PRO A 373 13.09 -36.98 1.39
CA PRO A 373 13.15 -36.46 2.76
C PRO A 373 13.14 -37.56 3.81
N ALA A 374 13.60 -37.25 5.02
CA ALA A 374 13.49 -38.16 6.15
C ALA A 374 12.03 -38.59 6.38
N GLY A 375 11.79 -39.90 6.47
CA GLY A 375 10.44 -40.48 6.57
C GLY A 375 9.82 -40.88 5.23
N GLY A 376 10.39 -40.47 4.10
CA GLY A 376 9.96 -40.90 2.77
C GLY A 376 10.50 -42.27 2.37
N THR A 377 9.80 -42.93 1.44
CA THR A 377 10.21 -44.19 0.81
C THR A 377 10.41 -43.98 -0.69
N VAL A 378 11.53 -44.46 -1.23
CA VAL A 378 11.81 -44.40 -2.67
C VAL A 378 10.96 -45.44 -3.40
N CYS A 379 10.01 -44.96 -4.21
CA CYS A 379 9.12 -45.75 -5.04
C CYS A 379 9.46 -45.54 -6.51
N GLY A 380 10.40 -46.36 -7.01
CA GLY A 380 10.96 -46.21 -8.36
C GLY A 380 11.85 -44.97 -8.45
N GLN A 381 11.40 -43.96 -9.21
CA GLN A 381 12.09 -42.67 -9.39
C GLN A 381 11.40 -41.52 -8.64
N THR A 382 10.46 -41.83 -7.74
CA THR A 382 9.71 -40.80 -6.97
C THR A 382 9.78 -41.14 -5.49
N CYS A 383 9.81 -40.13 -4.63
CA CYS A 383 9.70 -40.31 -3.19
C CYS A 383 8.23 -40.23 -2.77
N ALA A 384 7.79 -41.16 -1.92
CA ALA A 384 6.42 -41.17 -1.40
C ALA A 384 6.38 -41.37 0.11
N ASP A 385 5.36 -40.79 0.73
CA ASP A 385 5.04 -41.04 2.12
C ASP A 385 4.19 -42.30 2.22
N THR A 386 4.82 -43.45 2.44
CA THR A 386 4.10 -44.71 2.59
C THR A 386 3.27 -44.80 3.87
N GLN A 387 3.35 -43.82 4.78
CA GLN A 387 2.55 -43.82 6.01
C GLN A 387 1.17 -43.22 5.81
N HIS A 388 1.02 -42.24 4.90
CA HIS A 388 -0.22 -41.49 4.73
C HIS A 388 -0.69 -41.34 3.27
N ASP A 389 0.12 -41.71 2.28
CA ASP A 389 -0.27 -41.70 0.87
C ASP A 389 -1.26 -42.85 0.57
N PRO A 390 -2.54 -42.55 0.25
CA PRO A 390 -3.53 -43.57 -0.04
C PRO A 390 -3.24 -44.35 -1.33
N LEU A 391 -2.37 -43.87 -2.22
CA LEU A 391 -1.95 -44.59 -3.42
C LEU A 391 -0.76 -45.52 -3.17
N ARG A 392 -0.06 -45.36 -2.04
CA ARG A 392 1.19 -46.06 -1.71
C ARG A 392 1.27 -46.47 -0.22
N CYS A 393 0.16 -46.97 0.32
CA CYS A 393 -0.02 -47.20 1.74
C CYS A 393 0.74 -48.43 2.27
N GLY A 394 1.76 -48.22 3.10
CA GLY A 394 2.64 -49.23 3.68
C GLY A 394 3.72 -49.76 2.73
N ASN A 395 3.49 -49.67 1.42
CA ASN A 395 4.47 -49.94 0.37
C ASN A 395 4.07 -49.25 -0.94
N CYS A 396 5.00 -49.18 -1.89
CA CYS A 396 4.85 -48.45 -3.16
C CYS A 396 3.70 -48.90 -4.07
N ASN A 397 3.04 -50.03 -3.81
CA ASN A 397 2.06 -50.63 -4.71
C ASN A 397 0.67 -50.84 -4.07
N THR A 398 0.47 -50.41 -2.83
CA THR A 398 -0.79 -50.65 -2.10
C THR A 398 -1.67 -49.41 -2.14
N GLN A 399 -2.80 -49.52 -2.83
CA GLN A 399 -3.77 -48.45 -2.97
C GLN A 399 -5.00 -48.70 -2.08
N CYS A 400 -5.37 -47.69 -1.29
CA CYS A 400 -6.61 -47.68 -0.53
C CYS A 400 -7.81 -47.43 -1.44
N SER A 401 -8.95 -48.06 -1.17
CA SER A 401 -10.21 -47.78 -1.87
C SER A 401 -10.74 -46.37 -1.56
N ALA A 402 -11.65 -45.83 -2.37
CA ALA A 402 -12.21 -44.49 -2.18
C ALA A 402 -12.86 -44.24 -0.79
N THR A 403 -13.38 -45.28 -0.11
CA THR A 403 -13.92 -45.18 1.25
C THR A 403 -12.87 -45.32 2.35
N ARG A 404 -11.59 -45.37 1.98
CA ARG A 404 -10.46 -45.56 2.87
C ARG A 404 -9.41 -44.46 2.69
N PHE A 405 -8.58 -44.29 3.70
CA PHE A 405 -7.41 -43.42 3.71
C PHE A 405 -6.23 -44.19 4.29
N CYS A 406 -5.00 -43.72 4.05
CA CYS A 406 -3.82 -44.34 4.63
C CYS A 406 -3.44 -43.66 5.94
N ASP A 407 -3.17 -44.46 6.96
CA ASP A 407 -2.60 -44.00 8.23
C ASP A 407 -1.68 -45.10 8.78
N ALA A 408 -0.51 -44.68 9.26
CA ALA A 408 0.57 -45.57 9.71
C ALA A 408 0.87 -46.74 8.74
N GLY A 409 0.72 -46.52 7.44
CA GLY A 409 0.97 -47.52 6.39
C GLY A 409 -0.11 -48.59 6.26
N THR A 410 -1.29 -48.38 6.85
CA THR A 410 -2.45 -49.26 6.68
C THR A 410 -3.69 -48.50 6.22
N CYS A 411 -4.52 -49.12 5.38
CA CYS A 411 -5.75 -48.48 4.90
C CYS A 411 -6.86 -48.56 5.94
N HIS A 412 -7.25 -47.42 6.50
CA HIS A 412 -8.34 -47.24 7.46
C HIS A 412 -9.59 -46.67 6.80
N CYS A 413 -10.77 -46.86 7.40
CA CYS A 413 -12.00 -46.25 6.90
C CYS A 413 -11.97 -44.73 7.07
N ARG A 414 -12.38 -43.99 6.04
CA ARG A 414 -12.50 -42.53 6.12
C ARG A 414 -13.37 -42.10 7.32
N PRO A 415 -13.15 -40.91 7.89
CA PRO A 415 -14.00 -40.38 8.95
C PRO A 415 -15.49 -40.46 8.57
N GLY A 416 -16.31 -40.91 9.53
CA GLY A 416 -17.75 -41.16 9.30
C GLY A 416 -18.08 -42.56 8.77
N PHE A 417 -17.10 -43.35 8.34
CA PHE A 417 -17.29 -44.73 7.90
C PHE A 417 -16.83 -45.71 8.97
N THR A 418 -17.55 -46.84 9.08
CA THR A 418 -17.24 -47.94 9.98
C THR A 418 -16.83 -49.17 9.17
N LEU A 419 -15.82 -49.90 9.65
CA LEU A 419 -15.39 -51.14 9.03
C LEU A 419 -16.39 -52.27 9.33
N CYS A 420 -17.15 -52.69 8.32
CA CYS A 420 -18.06 -53.82 8.39
C CYS A 420 -17.49 -54.98 7.56
N GLY A 421 -16.84 -55.94 8.23
CA GLY A 421 -16.05 -56.96 7.56
C GLY A 421 -14.84 -56.32 6.87
N ASN A 422 -14.80 -56.37 5.53
CA ASN A 422 -13.73 -55.76 4.72
C ASN A 422 -14.17 -54.50 3.97
N THR A 423 -15.37 -53.97 4.23
CA THR A 423 -15.89 -52.80 3.53
C THR A 423 -16.17 -51.68 4.52
N CYS A 424 -15.73 -50.47 4.20
CA CYS A 424 -16.06 -49.28 4.96
C CYS A 424 -17.44 -48.80 4.52
N VAL A 425 -18.38 -48.76 5.46
CA VAL A 425 -19.76 -48.33 5.21
C VAL A 425 -20.13 -47.24 6.21
N GLU A 426 -20.91 -46.29 5.73
CA GLU A 426 -21.51 -45.23 6.52
C GLU A 426 -22.68 -45.85 7.33
N LEU A 427 -22.88 -45.47 8.61
CA LEU A 427 -23.90 -46.08 9.49
C LEU A 427 -25.08 -45.15 9.84
N GLN A 428 -24.95 -43.84 9.65
CA GLN A 428 -25.93 -42.83 10.03
C GLN A 428 -27.06 -42.67 9.02
N HIS A 429 -26.80 -42.93 7.74
CA HIS A 429 -27.68 -42.61 6.64
C HIS A 429 -27.78 -43.73 5.60
N ASN A 430 -26.88 -44.72 5.64
CA ASN A 430 -27.00 -45.93 4.83
C ASN A 430 -28.13 -46.85 5.33
N PHE A 431 -29.22 -46.95 4.55
CA PHE A 431 -30.38 -47.77 4.92
C PHE A 431 -30.12 -49.28 5.01
N THR A 432 -29.00 -49.80 4.48
CA THR A 432 -28.61 -51.22 4.61
C THR A 432 -27.66 -51.51 5.77
N ASN A 433 -27.11 -50.48 6.42
CA ASN A 433 -26.17 -50.59 7.53
C ASN A 433 -26.53 -49.59 8.65
N CYS A 434 -27.82 -49.38 8.91
CA CYS A 434 -28.28 -48.30 9.76
C CYS A 434 -27.99 -48.54 11.24
N GLY A 435 -27.16 -47.70 11.86
CA GLY A 435 -26.76 -47.77 13.27
C GLY A 435 -25.79 -48.91 13.60
N ALA A 436 -25.81 -50.00 12.83
CA ALA A 436 -24.88 -51.13 12.93
C ALA A 436 -24.74 -51.87 11.59
N CYS A 437 -23.58 -52.51 11.40
CA CYS A 437 -23.28 -53.33 10.22
C CYS A 437 -24.41 -54.32 9.88
N GLY A 438 -24.89 -54.31 8.63
CA GLY A 438 -25.92 -55.22 8.12
C GLY A 438 -27.36 -54.91 8.57
N THR A 439 -27.58 -53.84 9.32
CA THR A 439 -28.93 -53.43 9.74
C THR A 439 -29.69 -52.81 8.57
N ASN A 440 -30.48 -53.63 7.88
CA ASN A 440 -31.27 -53.19 6.72
C ASN A 440 -32.68 -52.75 7.12
N CYS A 441 -32.96 -51.45 6.98
CA CYS A 441 -34.26 -50.86 7.29
C CYS A 441 -35.39 -51.39 6.40
N GLY A 442 -35.08 -51.90 5.20
CA GLY A 442 -36.06 -52.51 4.30
C GLY A 442 -36.71 -53.78 4.86
N ASN A 443 -36.09 -54.42 5.85
CA ASN A 443 -36.64 -55.63 6.48
C ASN A 443 -37.60 -55.34 7.64
N GLN A 444 -37.85 -54.06 7.96
CA GLN A 444 -38.65 -53.64 9.12
C GLN A 444 -40.13 -53.36 8.78
N GLY A 445 -40.57 -53.65 7.55
CA GLY A 445 -41.97 -53.46 7.12
C GLY A 445 -42.37 -52.01 6.84
N PHE A 446 -41.41 -51.09 6.75
CA PHE A 446 -41.63 -49.69 6.39
C PHE A 446 -42.00 -49.52 4.91
N GLN A 447 -42.86 -48.55 4.61
CA GLN A 447 -43.22 -48.21 3.24
C GLN A 447 -42.11 -47.44 2.53
N ASN A 448 -41.44 -46.54 3.24
CA ASN A 448 -40.31 -45.75 2.78
C ASN A 448 -39.14 -45.89 3.78
N PRO A 449 -38.42 -47.02 3.78
CA PRO A 449 -37.33 -47.23 4.72
C PRO A 449 -36.17 -46.27 4.46
N ARG A 450 -35.78 -45.51 5.48
CA ARG A 450 -34.59 -44.66 5.49
C ARG A 450 -33.79 -44.86 6.78
N CYS A 451 -32.49 -44.65 6.70
CA CYS A 451 -31.66 -44.46 7.89
C CYS A 451 -31.53 -42.96 8.15
N VAL A 452 -31.96 -42.53 9.34
CA VAL A 452 -31.90 -41.15 9.77
C VAL A 452 -31.11 -41.11 11.06
N ASP A 453 -29.87 -40.62 10.96
CA ASP A 453 -28.94 -40.42 12.06
C ASP A 453 -28.76 -41.70 12.90
N GLY A 454 -28.59 -42.83 12.20
CA GLY A 454 -28.31 -44.16 12.77
C GLY A 454 -29.54 -44.97 13.17
N ALA A 455 -30.76 -44.45 12.96
CA ALA A 455 -32.00 -45.16 13.26
C ALA A 455 -32.86 -45.37 12.00
N CYS A 456 -33.46 -46.56 11.86
CA CYS A 456 -34.41 -46.82 10.79
C CYS A 456 -35.72 -46.07 11.04
N ALA A 457 -36.20 -45.37 10.01
CA ALA A 457 -37.46 -44.63 10.02
C ALA A 457 -38.25 -44.88 8.73
N ASP A 458 -39.59 -44.79 8.83
CA ASP A 458 -40.50 -44.77 7.68
C ASP A 458 -40.71 -43.33 7.22
N THR A 459 -39.83 -42.84 6.33
CA THR A 459 -39.86 -41.45 5.87
C THR A 459 -39.22 -41.31 4.48
N THR A 460 -39.30 -40.13 3.89
CA THR A 460 -38.54 -39.80 2.67
C THR A 460 -37.51 -38.72 3.00
N CYS A 461 -36.39 -38.66 2.27
CA CYS A 461 -35.40 -37.60 2.52
C CYS A 461 -36.03 -36.21 2.37
N MET A 462 -36.91 -36.03 1.37
CA MET A 462 -37.64 -34.77 1.17
C MET A 462 -38.54 -34.41 2.35
N ALA A 463 -39.21 -35.39 2.98
CA ALA A 463 -40.08 -35.14 4.14
C ALA A 463 -39.31 -34.64 5.38
N ILE A 464 -38.01 -34.93 5.46
CA ILE A 464 -37.11 -34.43 6.51
C ILE A 464 -36.19 -33.31 6.01
N GLY A 465 -36.47 -32.72 4.85
CA GLY A 465 -35.70 -31.60 4.29
C GLY A 465 -34.27 -31.96 3.88
N ARG A 466 -34.02 -33.21 3.48
CA ARG A 466 -32.70 -33.71 3.04
C ARG A 466 -32.74 -34.15 1.57
N THR A 467 -31.58 -34.08 0.92
CA THR A 467 -31.36 -34.55 -0.43
C THR A 467 -31.11 -36.06 -0.43
N SER A 468 -31.75 -36.79 -1.34
CA SER A 468 -31.60 -38.24 -1.46
C SER A 468 -30.48 -38.57 -2.45
N CYS A 469 -29.33 -39.03 -1.95
CA CYS A 469 -28.19 -39.43 -2.77
C CYS A 469 -27.90 -40.92 -2.63
N ASN A 470 -28.15 -41.73 -3.67
CA ASN A 470 -27.82 -43.17 -3.71
C ASN A 470 -28.29 -43.98 -2.47
N GLY A 471 -29.45 -43.63 -1.90
CA GLY A 471 -30.01 -44.30 -0.71
C GLY A 471 -29.62 -43.69 0.64
N VAL A 472 -28.89 -42.56 0.62
CA VAL A 472 -28.43 -41.78 1.78
C VAL A 472 -29.20 -40.45 1.81
N CYS A 473 -29.66 -40.00 2.98
CA CYS A 473 -30.33 -38.70 3.14
C CYS A 473 -29.35 -37.66 3.73
N LEU A 474 -28.89 -36.71 2.92
CA LEU A 474 -27.87 -35.72 3.27
C LEU A 474 -28.44 -34.29 3.31
N THR A 475 -27.96 -33.47 4.24
CA THR A 475 -28.15 -32.00 4.20
C THR A 475 -27.15 -31.35 3.23
N ASP A 476 -27.41 -30.12 2.80
CA ASP A 476 -26.45 -29.38 1.93
C ASP A 476 -25.06 -29.25 2.57
N ALA A 477 -24.99 -29.05 3.88
CA ALA A 477 -23.73 -29.02 4.62
C ALA A 477 -22.98 -30.37 4.62
N GLN A 478 -23.70 -31.50 4.63
CA GLN A 478 -23.10 -32.83 4.54
C GLN A 478 -22.65 -33.11 3.12
N LEU A 479 -23.43 -32.69 2.11
CA LEU A 479 -23.05 -32.80 0.70
C LEU A 479 -21.75 -32.04 0.40
N ALA A 480 -21.49 -30.92 1.08
CA ALA A 480 -20.28 -30.13 0.90
C ALA A 480 -18.99 -30.81 1.41
N THR A 481 -19.08 -31.88 2.21
CA THR A 481 -17.94 -32.58 2.82
C THR A 481 -17.99 -34.11 2.70
N ASP A 482 -19.09 -34.68 2.21
CA ASP A 482 -19.25 -36.13 2.02
C ASP A 482 -18.41 -36.60 0.81
N PRO A 483 -17.40 -37.46 1.01
CA PRO A 483 -16.52 -37.89 -0.07
C PRO A 483 -17.20 -38.81 -1.08
N MET A 484 -18.35 -39.40 -0.79
CA MET A 484 -19.11 -40.26 -1.70
C MET A 484 -20.22 -39.49 -2.45
N ASN A 485 -20.51 -38.27 -2.05
CA ASN A 485 -21.56 -37.41 -2.62
C ASN A 485 -21.13 -35.93 -2.64
N CYS A 486 -19.89 -35.66 -3.05
CA CYS A 486 -19.29 -34.36 -2.88
C CYS A 486 -19.93 -33.29 -3.79
N GLY A 487 -20.65 -32.34 -3.20
CA GLY A 487 -21.35 -31.24 -3.88
C GLY A 487 -22.59 -31.67 -4.67
N GLN A 488 -22.63 -32.90 -5.17
CA GLN A 488 -23.76 -33.51 -5.86
C GLN A 488 -23.82 -35.02 -5.61
N CYS A 489 -25.02 -35.58 -5.71
CA CYS A 489 -25.23 -37.01 -5.48
C CYS A 489 -24.42 -37.88 -6.45
N GLY A 490 -23.67 -38.84 -5.91
CA GLY A 490 -22.85 -39.77 -6.70
C GLY A 490 -21.51 -39.23 -7.20
N GLN A 491 -21.14 -37.99 -6.87
CA GLN A 491 -19.78 -37.52 -7.07
C GLN A 491 -18.88 -38.12 -5.97
N VAL A 492 -18.20 -39.21 -6.31
CA VAL A 492 -17.27 -39.92 -5.42
C VAL A 492 -15.87 -39.37 -5.62
N CYS A 493 -15.30 -38.79 -4.57
CA CYS A 493 -13.90 -38.39 -4.54
C CYS A 493 -13.01 -39.63 -4.47
N ALA A 494 -11.92 -39.61 -5.23
CA ALA A 494 -10.91 -40.66 -5.23
C ALA A 494 -10.21 -40.79 -3.86
N SER A 495 -9.44 -41.87 -3.68
CA SER A 495 -8.75 -42.17 -2.41
C SER A 495 -7.76 -41.08 -1.98
N ASP A 496 -7.22 -40.35 -2.95
CA ASP A 496 -6.31 -39.19 -2.90
C ASP A 496 -7.03 -37.84 -3.04
N GLU A 497 -8.36 -37.81 -2.86
CA GLU A 497 -9.16 -36.58 -2.90
C GLU A 497 -9.96 -36.36 -1.60
N LEU A 498 -10.11 -35.08 -1.24
CA LEU A 498 -10.96 -34.60 -0.16
C LEU A 498 -12.15 -33.84 -0.75
N CYS A 499 -13.32 -33.99 -0.13
CA CYS A 499 -14.46 -33.14 -0.47
C CYS A 499 -14.35 -31.81 0.27
N VAL A 500 -13.98 -30.75 -0.45
CA VAL A 500 -13.83 -29.40 0.11
C VAL A 500 -14.86 -28.51 -0.55
N GLN A 501 -15.84 -28.04 0.24
CA GLN A 501 -16.90 -27.14 -0.21
C GLN A 501 -17.64 -27.67 -1.46
N GLY A 502 -17.89 -28.99 -1.50
CA GLY A 502 -18.59 -29.65 -2.60
C GLY A 502 -17.74 -29.93 -3.84
N ASN A 503 -16.42 -29.76 -3.78
CA ASN A 503 -15.50 -30.10 -4.85
C ASN A 503 -14.52 -31.17 -4.38
N CYS A 504 -14.29 -32.21 -5.19
CA CYS A 504 -13.21 -33.16 -4.93
C CYS A 504 -11.89 -32.47 -5.26
N GLN A 505 -11.12 -32.15 -4.23
CA GLN A 505 -9.80 -31.54 -4.32
C GLN A 505 -8.76 -32.64 -4.13
N GLN A 506 -7.78 -32.67 -5.02
CA GLN A 506 -6.62 -33.53 -4.87
C GLN A 506 -5.84 -33.14 -3.62
N TYR A 507 -5.38 -34.15 -2.89
CA TYR A 507 -4.45 -33.96 -1.80
C TYR A 507 -3.29 -34.93 -1.92
N PHE A 508 -2.13 -34.51 -1.45
CA PHE A 508 -0.97 -35.37 -1.31
C PHE A 508 -0.31 -35.17 0.06
N THR A 509 0.53 -36.11 0.43
CA THR A 509 1.32 -36.07 1.67
C THR A 509 2.77 -35.85 1.29
N ALA A 510 3.38 -34.82 1.86
CA ALA A 510 4.78 -34.52 1.62
C ALA A 510 5.64 -35.26 2.66
N PRO A 511 6.61 -36.12 2.25
CA PRO A 511 7.51 -36.77 3.19
C PRO A 511 8.24 -35.75 4.08
N GLY A 512 8.28 -36.01 5.39
CA GLY A 512 8.87 -35.10 6.38
C GLY A 512 7.95 -33.96 6.85
N CYS A 513 6.74 -33.87 6.30
CA CYS A 513 5.70 -32.95 6.73
C CYS A 513 4.91 -33.55 7.90
N ASN A 514 5.19 -33.10 9.13
CA ASN A 514 4.53 -33.66 10.32
C ASN A 514 3.52 -32.71 10.97
N THR A 515 3.57 -31.41 10.63
CA THR A 515 2.65 -30.37 11.11
C THR A 515 2.50 -29.26 10.05
N CYS A 516 1.35 -28.58 10.00
CA CYS A 516 1.17 -27.38 9.18
C CYS A 516 1.59 -26.11 9.95
N PRO A 517 2.10 -25.05 9.27
CA PRO A 517 2.32 -24.93 7.82
C PRO A 517 3.55 -25.71 7.34
N CYS A 518 3.52 -26.15 6.08
CA CYS A 518 4.53 -27.04 5.53
C CYS A 518 4.99 -26.55 4.16
N GLY A 519 6.25 -26.10 4.08
CA GLY A 519 6.83 -25.56 2.84
C GLY A 519 6.91 -26.58 1.70
N ALA A 520 6.83 -27.87 2.02
CA ALA A 520 6.84 -28.96 1.04
C ALA A 520 5.52 -29.07 0.24
N CYS A 521 4.44 -28.41 0.66
CA CYS A 521 3.19 -28.38 -0.12
C CYS A 521 3.35 -27.63 -1.45
N GLY A 522 4.36 -26.77 -1.61
CA GLY A 522 4.59 -26.03 -2.84
C GLY A 522 3.58 -24.89 -3.07
N VAL A 523 3.73 -24.18 -4.19
CA VAL A 523 2.89 -23.02 -4.52
C VAL A 523 1.57 -23.49 -5.14
N GLY A 524 0.44 -22.95 -4.67
CA GLY A 524 -0.90 -23.27 -5.18
C GLY A 524 -1.64 -24.36 -4.40
N THR A 525 -1.05 -24.85 -3.31
CA THR A 525 -1.66 -25.79 -2.37
C THR A 525 -1.67 -25.20 -0.97
N THR A 526 -2.53 -25.74 -0.10
CA THR A 526 -2.62 -25.37 1.31
C THR A 526 -2.33 -26.57 2.19
N CYS A 527 -1.49 -26.38 3.21
CA CYS A 527 -1.29 -27.40 4.23
C CYS A 527 -2.50 -27.44 5.18
N CYS A 528 -3.19 -28.58 5.22
CA CYS A 528 -4.37 -28.83 6.02
C CYS A 528 -4.18 -30.04 6.93
N SER A 529 -4.93 -30.14 8.01
CA SER A 529 -5.06 -31.41 8.74
C SER A 529 -6.04 -32.32 8.01
N TYR A 530 -5.69 -33.59 7.84
CA TYR A 530 -6.64 -34.56 7.28
C TYR A 530 -7.88 -34.65 8.18
N PRO A 531 -9.11 -34.63 7.63
CA PRO A 531 -10.33 -34.65 8.44
C PRO A 531 -10.32 -35.79 9.48
N GLY A 532 -10.66 -35.47 10.73
CA GLY A 532 -10.74 -36.46 11.83
C GLY A 532 -9.40 -37.07 12.26
N GLN A 533 -8.27 -36.60 11.74
CA GLN A 533 -6.93 -37.08 12.09
C GLN A 533 -5.96 -35.89 12.30
N THR A 534 -4.77 -36.16 12.83
CA THR A 534 -3.80 -35.11 13.20
C THR A 534 -2.62 -34.97 12.24
N PHE A 535 -2.58 -35.72 11.14
CA PHE A 535 -1.48 -35.61 10.17
C PHE A 535 -1.76 -34.55 9.09
N PRO A 536 -0.71 -33.85 8.59
CA PRO A 536 -0.86 -32.83 7.57
C PRO A 536 -0.97 -33.41 6.17
N VAL A 537 -1.75 -32.74 5.32
CA VAL A 537 -1.91 -33.00 3.89
C VAL A 537 -1.84 -31.70 3.11
N CYS A 538 -1.30 -31.74 1.90
CA CYS A 538 -1.23 -30.62 0.99
C CYS A 538 -2.42 -30.73 0.04
N VAL A 539 -3.39 -29.83 0.18
CA VAL A 539 -4.64 -29.82 -0.61
C VAL A 539 -4.53 -28.76 -1.70
N ASP A 540 -4.92 -29.09 -2.92
CA ASP A 540 -4.95 -28.11 -4.01
C ASP A 540 -5.87 -26.92 -3.69
N GLY A 541 -5.38 -25.70 -3.96
CA GLY A 541 -6.09 -24.46 -3.67
C GLY A 541 -5.80 -23.87 -2.28
N ASN A 542 -6.72 -23.01 -1.82
CA ASN A 542 -6.52 -22.11 -0.67
C ASN A 542 -7.41 -22.43 0.55
N THR A 543 -8.10 -23.57 0.53
CA THR A 543 -9.14 -23.91 1.52
C THR A 543 -8.96 -25.32 2.03
N CYS A 544 -8.99 -25.47 3.35
CA CYS A 544 -9.02 -26.77 4.01
C CYS A 544 -10.46 -27.32 4.15
N PRO A 545 -10.61 -28.66 4.22
CA PRO A 545 -11.90 -29.32 4.46
C PRO A 545 -12.49 -29.05 5.85
#